data_AF-A0A7C3LIE8-F1
#
_entry.id   AF-A0A7C3LIE8-F1
#
_cell.length_a   1.000
_cell.length_b   1.000
_cell.length_c   1.000
_cell.angle_alpha   90.00
_cell.angle_beta   90.00
_cell.angle_gamma   90.00
#
_symmetry.space_group_name_H-M   'P 1'
#
loop_
_entity.id
_entity.type
_entity.pdbx_description
1 polymer ?
#
loop_
_entity_poly.entity_id
_entity_poly.type
_entity_poly.pdbx_seq_one_letter_code
_entity_poly.pdbx_strand_id
1 'polypeptide(L)'
;MKTISLTLAVFALAAPLQASVAIFQLNTEFSGATDPQGTAPWLTATFDDSFGGPNTVRLTISAANLVSSEFASELSFNLNPAFDPTDLTFSIVSNPTALALGDIETGINAFTADGDGDYDLLFDFPPPPG
;
A
#
# COMPACT_ATOMS: atom_id res chain seq x y z
N MET A 1 63.49 9.97 -15.80
CA MET A 1 62.08 9.56 -15.79
C MET A 1 61.67 9.21 -14.37
N LYS A 2 60.72 9.95 -13.78
CA LYS A 2 60.02 9.58 -12.54
C LYS A 2 58.60 10.14 -12.65
N THR A 3 57.65 9.22 -12.52
CA THR A 3 56.23 9.32 -12.84
C THR A 3 55.47 10.19 -11.85
N ILE A 4 54.55 11.02 -12.36
CA ILE A 4 53.55 11.77 -11.58
C ILE A 4 52.30 10.89 -11.54
N SER A 5 51.88 10.46 -10.35
CA SER A 5 50.58 9.80 -10.16
C SER A 5 49.50 10.87 -10.03
N LEU A 6 48.48 10.80 -10.89
CA LEU A 6 47.30 11.65 -10.85
C LEU A 6 46.17 10.88 -10.15
N THR A 7 45.83 11.27 -8.92
CA THR A 7 44.70 10.70 -8.19
C THR A 7 43.41 11.41 -8.63
N LEU A 8 42.50 10.69 -9.29
CA LEU A 8 41.18 11.21 -9.65
C LEU A 8 40.25 11.10 -8.43
N ALA A 9 39.93 12.22 -7.80
CA ALA A 9 38.89 12.27 -6.78
C ALA A 9 37.51 12.28 -7.45
N VAL A 10 36.82 11.13 -7.42
CA VAL A 10 35.42 11.05 -7.86
C VAL A 10 34.54 11.60 -6.73
N PHE A 11 34.02 12.81 -6.91
CA PHE A 11 32.92 13.33 -6.10
C PHE A 11 31.64 12.60 -6.55
N ALA A 12 31.24 11.57 -5.81
CA ALA A 12 29.91 10.99 -5.96
C ALA A 12 28.88 12.01 -5.45
N LEU A 13 28.24 12.72 -6.37
CA LEU A 13 27.02 13.48 -6.07
C LEU A 13 25.95 12.46 -5.67
N ALA A 14 25.78 12.24 -4.37
CA ALA A 14 24.61 11.54 -3.87
C ALA A 14 23.39 12.42 -4.16
N ALA A 15 22.66 12.12 -5.23
CA ALA A 15 21.35 12.71 -5.44
C ALA A 15 20.45 12.31 -4.25
N PRO A 16 19.71 13.24 -3.63
CA PRO A 16 18.74 12.86 -2.61
C PRO A 16 17.69 11.97 -3.27
N LEU A 17 17.47 10.78 -2.70
CA LEU A 17 16.30 9.98 -3.04
C LEU A 17 15.09 10.81 -2.63
N GLN A 18 14.28 11.26 -3.61
CA GLN A 18 13.06 11.99 -3.29
C GLN A 18 12.04 10.99 -2.80
N ALA A 19 11.50 11.22 -1.60
CA ALA A 19 10.35 10.48 -1.15
C ALA A 19 9.15 10.77 -2.07
N SER A 20 8.46 9.72 -2.47
CA SER A 20 7.25 9.73 -3.26
C SER A 20 6.09 9.18 -2.43
N VAL A 21 4.94 9.85 -2.53
CA VAL A 21 3.70 9.41 -1.91
C VAL A 21 2.68 9.11 -3.00
N ALA A 22 2.16 7.88 -3.03
CA ALA A 22 1.03 7.50 -3.87
C ALA A 22 -0.24 7.43 -3.01
N ILE A 23 -1.31 8.09 -3.46
CA ILE A 23 -2.58 8.17 -2.74
C ILE A 23 -3.67 7.62 -3.64
N PHE A 24 -4.37 6.59 -3.17
CA PHE A 24 -5.56 6.03 -3.79
C PHE A 24 -6.79 6.44 -2.97
N GLN A 25 -7.68 7.20 -3.61
CA GLN A 25 -8.96 7.60 -3.07
C GLN A 25 -10.02 6.61 -3.54
N LEU A 26 -10.53 5.79 -2.62
CA LEU A 26 -11.54 4.78 -2.92
C LEU A 26 -12.92 5.41 -2.72
N ASN A 27 -13.47 5.93 -3.81
CA ASN A 27 -14.64 6.80 -3.87
C ASN A 27 -15.70 6.35 -4.89
N THR A 28 -15.55 5.15 -5.44
CA THR A 28 -16.40 4.63 -6.50
C THR A 28 -16.99 3.29 -6.07
N GLU A 29 -18.32 3.24 -6.00
CA GLU A 29 -19.07 2.00 -5.99
C GLU A 29 -19.19 1.54 -7.45
N PHE A 30 -18.84 0.29 -7.73
CA PHE A 30 -18.77 -0.20 -9.11
C PHE A 30 -19.83 -1.26 -9.45
N SER A 31 -20.44 -1.90 -8.47
CA SER A 31 -21.35 -3.03 -8.66
C SER A 31 -22.79 -2.58 -8.99
N GLY A 32 -23.09 -1.29 -8.84
CA GLY A 32 -24.44 -0.73 -8.94
C GLY A 32 -25.24 -0.89 -7.64
N ALA A 33 -24.56 -1.21 -6.53
CA ALA A 33 -25.15 -1.26 -5.20
C ALA A 33 -25.38 0.16 -4.65
N THR A 34 -25.80 0.24 -3.38
CA THR A 34 -25.93 1.53 -2.71
C THR A 34 -24.54 2.01 -2.27
N ASP A 35 -24.17 3.23 -2.66
CA ASP A 35 -22.99 3.90 -2.14
C ASP A 35 -22.95 3.89 -0.61
N PRO A 36 -21.76 3.76 0.01
CA PRO A 36 -21.61 4.04 1.42
C PRO A 36 -22.13 5.44 1.77
N GLN A 37 -22.86 5.53 2.88
CA GLN A 37 -23.51 6.73 3.42
C GLN A 37 -22.50 7.82 3.79
N GLY A 38 -21.27 7.41 4.08
CA GLY A 38 -20.14 8.30 4.31
C GLY A 38 -19.85 9.30 3.20
N THR A 39 -19.06 10.35 3.51
CA THR A 39 -18.59 11.29 2.47
C THR A 39 -17.42 10.69 1.70
N ALA A 40 -17.51 10.56 0.39
CA ALA A 40 -16.40 10.07 -0.42
C ALA A 40 -15.16 11.00 -0.35
N PRO A 41 -13.91 10.48 -0.40
CA PRO A 41 -13.56 9.06 -0.49
C PRO A 41 -13.84 8.33 0.83
N TRP A 42 -14.45 7.16 0.73
CA TRP A 42 -14.83 6.37 1.90
C TRP A 42 -13.63 5.71 2.57
N LEU A 43 -12.69 5.24 1.73
CA LEU A 43 -11.40 4.74 2.15
C LEU A 43 -10.28 5.51 1.43
N THR A 44 -9.13 5.66 2.07
CA THR A 44 -7.91 6.19 1.45
C THR A 44 -6.74 5.27 1.77
N ALA A 45 -6.03 4.83 0.73
CA ALA A 45 -4.79 4.08 0.85
C ALA A 45 -3.61 4.97 0.45
N THR A 46 -2.67 5.19 1.36
CA THR A 46 -1.48 6.03 1.16
C THR A 46 -0.23 5.17 1.25
N PHE A 47 0.55 5.13 0.18
CA PHE A 47 1.87 4.50 0.14
C PHE A 47 2.92 5.60 0.22
N ASP A 48 3.75 5.56 1.27
CA ASP A 48 4.78 6.56 1.55
C ASP A 48 6.15 5.90 1.75
N ASP A 49 7.10 6.16 0.84
CA ASP A 49 8.46 5.60 0.85
C ASP A 49 9.47 6.48 1.65
N SER A 50 9.01 7.58 2.26
CA SER A 50 9.85 8.37 3.18
C SER A 50 10.16 7.62 4.48
N PHE A 51 9.45 6.54 4.74
CA PHE A 51 9.57 5.70 5.92
C PHE A 51 10.35 4.41 5.64
N GLY A 52 11.29 4.06 6.54
CA GLY A 52 11.93 2.74 6.57
C GLY A 52 13.16 2.56 5.66
N GLY A 53 13.44 3.50 4.75
CA GLY A 53 14.63 3.47 3.89
C GLY A 53 14.44 2.63 2.62
N PRO A 54 15.53 2.32 1.88
CA PRO A 54 15.43 1.60 0.62
C PRO A 54 14.65 0.29 0.73
N ASN A 55 13.85 -0.01 -0.31
CA ASN A 55 12.99 -1.21 -0.39
C ASN A 55 11.92 -1.30 0.71
N THR A 56 11.58 -0.18 1.36
CA THR A 56 10.50 -0.11 2.34
C THR A 56 9.50 0.96 1.92
N VAL A 57 8.22 0.66 2.09
CA VAL A 57 7.13 1.60 1.93
C VAL A 57 6.19 1.43 3.11
N ARG A 58 5.58 2.52 3.56
CA ARG A 58 4.49 2.46 4.53
C ARG A 58 3.15 2.59 3.82
N LEU A 59 2.32 1.57 3.95
CA LEU A 59 0.91 1.64 3.60
C LEU A 59 0.11 2.12 4.83
N THR A 60 -0.64 3.21 4.66
CA THR A 60 -1.65 3.68 5.63
C THR A 60 -3.03 3.60 4.99
N ILE A 61 -3.94 2.87 5.62
CA ILE A 61 -5.34 2.75 5.18
C ILE A 61 -6.21 3.50 6.18
N SER A 62 -7.05 4.40 5.69
CA SER A 62 -7.97 5.19 6.52
C SER A 62 -9.41 4.99 6.06
N ALA A 63 -10.30 4.73 7.02
CA ALA A 63 -11.75 4.65 6.85
C ALA A 63 -12.47 5.84 7.51
N ALA A 64 -11.81 6.99 7.60
CA ALA A 64 -12.28 8.12 8.40
C ALA A 64 -13.65 8.68 7.99
N ASN A 65 -14.11 8.39 6.77
CA ASN A 65 -15.37 8.91 6.25
C ASN A 65 -16.49 7.86 6.21
N LEU A 66 -16.25 6.61 6.60
CA LEU A 66 -17.32 5.63 6.80
C LEU A 66 -18.15 5.96 8.04
N VAL A 67 -19.44 5.65 8.02
CA VAL A 67 -20.28 5.71 9.23
C VAL A 67 -20.14 4.41 10.03
N SER A 68 -20.57 4.41 11.30
CA SER A 68 -20.33 3.28 12.22
C SER A 68 -20.98 1.95 11.81
N SER A 69 -21.96 1.97 10.91
CA SER A 69 -22.61 0.77 10.36
C SER A 69 -21.91 0.21 9.12
N GLU A 70 -20.85 0.86 8.65
CA GLU A 70 -20.12 0.51 7.43
C GLU A 70 -18.70 0.10 7.78
N PHE A 71 -18.16 -0.85 7.03
CA PHE A 71 -16.81 -1.35 7.19
C PHE A 71 -16.27 -1.83 5.84
N ALA A 72 -14.95 -1.82 5.69
CA ALA A 72 -14.28 -2.57 4.64
C ALA A 72 -14.08 -3.99 5.14
N SER A 73 -14.36 -4.99 4.30
CA SER A 73 -14.02 -6.40 4.59
C SER A 73 -12.68 -6.79 3.97
N GLU A 74 -12.32 -6.19 2.84
CA GLU A 74 -11.08 -6.50 2.14
C GLU A 74 -10.56 -5.30 1.34
N LEU A 75 -9.26 -5.28 1.09
CA LEU A 75 -8.63 -4.41 0.09
C LEU A 75 -7.57 -5.19 -0.68
N SER A 76 -7.59 -5.03 -2.01
CA SER A 76 -6.71 -5.75 -2.92
C SER A 76 -5.84 -4.79 -3.72
N PHE A 77 -4.57 -5.16 -3.94
CA PHE A 77 -3.61 -4.36 -4.70
C PHE A 77 -2.79 -5.24 -5.64
N ASN A 78 -2.37 -4.66 -6.77
CA ASN A 78 -1.42 -5.27 -7.69
C ASN A 78 0.00 -4.76 -7.42
N LEU A 79 0.98 -5.65 -7.54
CA LEU A 79 2.39 -5.31 -7.52
C LEU A 79 2.90 -5.15 -8.95
N ASN A 80 4.00 -4.42 -9.13
CA ASN A 80 4.65 -4.38 -10.44
C ASN A 80 5.12 -5.81 -10.80
N PRO A 81 4.75 -6.36 -11.97
CA PRO A 81 5.07 -7.74 -12.37
C PRO A 81 6.57 -8.09 -12.46
N ALA A 82 7.46 -7.09 -12.36
CA ALA A 82 8.89 -7.30 -12.24
C ALA A 82 9.32 -7.83 -10.85
N PHE A 83 8.42 -7.85 -9.86
CA PHE A 83 8.68 -8.33 -8.49
C PHE A 83 7.73 -9.48 -8.15
N ASP A 84 8.16 -10.37 -7.26
CA ASP A 84 7.33 -11.43 -6.71
C ASP A 84 6.63 -10.93 -5.42
N PRO A 85 5.29 -10.97 -5.33
CA PRO A 85 4.58 -10.53 -4.12
C PRO A 85 4.90 -11.40 -2.90
N THR A 86 5.32 -12.65 -3.09
CA THR A 86 5.71 -13.55 -1.98
C THR A 86 7.06 -13.20 -1.35
N ASP A 87 7.86 -12.34 -2.01
CA ASP A 87 9.11 -11.80 -1.44
C ASP A 87 8.85 -10.60 -0.50
N LEU A 88 7.62 -10.10 -0.41
CA LEU A 88 7.27 -8.99 0.50
C LEU A 88 7.25 -9.44 1.95
N THR A 89 7.66 -8.54 2.84
CA THR A 89 7.53 -8.72 4.29
C THR A 89 6.70 -7.58 4.87
N PHE A 90 5.77 -7.92 5.76
CA PHE A 90 4.84 -6.96 6.36
C PHE A 90 5.14 -6.80 7.85
N SER A 91 5.19 -5.55 8.30
CA SER A 91 5.27 -5.21 9.72
C SER A 91 4.16 -4.22 10.05
N ILE A 92 3.29 -4.62 10.98
CA ILE A 92 2.15 -3.81 11.40
C ILE A 92 2.66 -2.66 12.27
N VAL A 93 2.45 -1.43 11.81
CA VAL A 93 2.80 -0.20 12.55
C VAL A 93 1.69 0.21 13.51
N SER A 94 0.43 0.07 13.09
CA SER A 94 -0.76 0.39 13.89
C SER A 94 -1.94 -0.45 13.41
N ASN A 95 -2.80 -0.90 14.36
CA ASN A 95 -3.98 -1.70 14.05
C ASN A 95 -5.18 -1.24 14.90
N PRO A 96 -5.94 -0.22 14.47
CA PRO A 96 -7.08 0.31 15.23
C PRO A 96 -8.30 -0.62 15.13
N THR A 97 -9.11 -0.68 16.19
CA THR A 97 -10.31 -1.56 16.22
C THR A 97 -11.35 -1.26 15.13
N ALA A 98 -11.48 0.00 14.73
CA ALA A 98 -12.44 0.42 13.70
C ALA A 98 -12.10 -0.10 12.28
N LEU A 99 -10.85 -0.50 12.06
CA LEU A 99 -10.38 -1.13 10.83
C LEU A 99 -9.28 -2.13 11.22
N ALA A 100 -9.71 -3.18 11.92
CA ALA A 100 -8.80 -4.18 12.45
C ALA A 100 -8.27 -5.02 11.29
N LEU A 101 -6.97 -4.96 11.04
CA LEU A 101 -6.30 -5.80 10.06
C LEU A 101 -6.26 -7.24 10.57
N GLY A 102 -6.79 -8.15 9.76
CA GLY A 102 -6.68 -9.59 9.88
C GLY A 102 -5.42 -10.09 9.19
N ASP A 103 -5.60 -11.01 8.24
CA ASP A 103 -4.50 -11.59 7.46
C ASP A 103 -4.08 -10.70 6.29
N ILE A 104 -2.80 -10.81 5.91
CA ILE A 104 -2.26 -10.25 4.68
C ILE A 104 -1.80 -11.42 3.84
N GLU A 105 -2.44 -11.62 2.70
CA GLU A 105 -2.12 -12.71 1.78
C GLU A 105 -1.40 -12.18 0.53
N THR A 106 -0.52 -13.00 -0.03
CA THR A 106 0.30 -12.66 -1.20
C THR A 106 0.32 -13.81 -2.20
N GLY A 107 0.34 -13.50 -3.49
CA GLY A 107 0.52 -14.49 -4.56
C GLY A 107 0.27 -13.88 -5.93
N ILE A 108 1.03 -14.29 -6.93
CA ILE A 108 0.94 -13.72 -8.29
C ILE A 108 -0.46 -13.97 -8.87
N ASN A 109 -1.23 -12.91 -9.10
CA ASN A 109 -2.61 -12.98 -9.61
C ASN A 109 -3.47 -14.00 -8.83
N ALA A 110 -3.31 -14.08 -7.51
CA ALA A 110 -3.88 -15.14 -6.69
C ALA A 110 -5.29 -14.83 -6.14
N PHE A 111 -5.70 -13.56 -6.12
CA PHE A 111 -6.93 -13.11 -5.47
C PHE A 111 -7.86 -12.42 -6.48
N THR A 112 -9.11 -12.86 -6.57
CA THR A 112 -10.11 -12.25 -7.45
C THR A 112 -11.06 -11.39 -6.62
N ALA A 113 -11.33 -10.16 -7.08
CA ALA A 113 -12.35 -9.30 -6.47
C ALA A 113 -13.71 -9.48 -7.16
N ASP A 114 -14.81 -9.08 -6.50
CA ASP A 114 -16.20 -9.30 -6.93
C ASP A 114 -16.58 -8.73 -8.32
N GLY A 115 -15.76 -7.85 -8.91
CA GLY A 115 -16.02 -7.23 -10.22
C GLY A 115 -15.36 -7.95 -11.39
N ASP A 116 -14.03 -7.94 -11.39
CA ASP A 116 -13.11 -8.59 -12.34
C ASP A 116 -11.67 -8.32 -11.87
N GLY A 117 -10.71 -9.03 -12.45
CA GLY A 117 -9.29 -8.84 -12.22
C GLY A 117 -8.71 -9.69 -11.10
N ASP A 118 -7.49 -10.14 -11.35
CA ASP A 118 -6.67 -10.82 -10.35
C ASP A 118 -5.72 -9.80 -9.70
N TYR A 119 -5.50 -10.01 -8.41
CA TYR A 119 -4.70 -9.16 -7.54
C TYR A 119 -3.58 -9.97 -6.88
N ASP A 120 -2.51 -9.27 -6.53
CA ASP A 120 -1.31 -9.88 -5.96
C ASP A 120 -1.29 -9.89 -4.42
N LEU A 121 -2.00 -8.93 -3.81
CA LEU A 121 -2.07 -8.70 -2.37
C LEU A 121 -3.52 -8.61 -1.94
N LEU A 122 -3.88 -9.29 -0.86
CA LEU A 122 -5.20 -9.21 -0.21
C LEU A 122 -5.01 -8.85 1.26
N PHE A 123 -5.64 -7.77 1.70
CA PHE A 123 -5.71 -7.36 3.10
C PHE A 123 -7.11 -7.64 3.62
N ASP A 124 -7.24 -8.55 4.60
CA ASP A 124 -8.50 -8.86 5.24
C ASP A 124 -8.77 -7.92 6.42
N PHE A 125 -10.03 -7.51 6.56
CA PHE A 125 -10.52 -6.68 7.65
C PHE A 125 -11.76 -7.34 8.26
N PRO A 126 -11.60 -8.14 9.32
CA PRO A 126 -12.73 -8.74 10.01
C PRO A 126 -13.74 -7.67 10.45
N PRO A 127 -15.05 -7.95 10.33
CA PRO A 127 -16.07 -7.00 10.74
C PRO A 127 -15.88 -6.63 12.22
N PRO A 128 -16.14 -5.37 12.60
CA PRO A 128 -15.97 -4.94 13.98
C PRO A 128 -16.83 -5.79 14.94
N PRO A 129 -16.33 -6.05 16.17
CA PRO A 129 -17.13 -6.74 17.19
C PRO A 129 -18.45 -6.00 17.42
N GLY A 130 -19.57 -6.72 17.34
CA GLY A 130 -20.92 -6.20 17.56
C GLY A 130 -21.23 -5.84 19.01
#